data_AF-A0A3S0DSM7-F1
#
_entry.id   AF-A0A3S0DSM7-F1
#
_cell.length_a   1.000
_cell.length_b   1.000
_cell.length_c   1.000
_cell.angle_alpha   90.00
_cell.angle_beta   90.00
_cell.angle_gamma   90.00
#
_symmetry.space_group_name_H-M   'P 1'
#
loop_
_entity.id
_entity.type
_entity.pdbx_description
1 polymer ?
#
loop_
_entity_poly.entity_id
_entity_poly.type
_entity_poly.pdbx_seq_one_letter_code
_entity_poly.pdbx_strand_id
1 'polypeptide(L)'
;MTPADLIAALRAQPDDVDRLMRAACAALRAQPEALSPPDTAALRAGLARIADAGLEPVLQRLVEDAPAGSATDALAALLRPPELAWDEAQEIDWAVRHWEACRAAGQLDEALAADFGEYWRRLEWSALRRHLLLLGQGHADERRLLAHVAKTSSRYVALAPLKRAMESRHPELFELGFSLR
;
A
#
# COMPACT_ATOMS: atom_id res chain seq x y z
N MET A 1 6.97 -16.21 0.44
CA MET A 1 5.65 -16.33 1.09
C MET A 1 4.81 -15.18 0.58
N THR A 2 3.72 -15.48 -0.13
CA THR A 2 2.82 -14.46 -0.71
C THR A 2 1.91 -13.85 0.37
N PRO A 3 1.19 -12.74 0.09
CA PRO A 3 0.17 -12.23 1.01
C PRO A 3 -0.91 -13.28 1.36
N ALA A 4 -1.33 -14.09 0.39
CA ALA A 4 -2.30 -15.16 0.60
C ALA A 4 -1.76 -16.24 1.56
N ASP A 5 -0.50 -16.63 1.39
CA ASP A 5 0.17 -17.59 2.29
C ASP A 5 0.27 -17.03 3.71
N LEU A 6 0.59 -15.74 3.85
CA LEU A 6 0.66 -15.06 5.14
C LEU A 6 -0.72 -15.05 5.83
N ILE A 7 -1.79 -14.68 5.11
CA ILE A 7 -3.16 -14.70 5.65
C ILE A 7 -3.55 -16.11 6.11
N ALA A 8 -3.24 -17.13 5.29
CA ALA A 8 -3.51 -18.52 5.64
C ALA A 8 -2.74 -18.95 6.91
N ALA A 9 -1.46 -18.58 7.02
CA ALA A 9 -0.63 -18.88 8.18
C ALA A 9 -1.14 -18.16 9.46
N LEU A 10 -1.54 -16.89 9.35
CA LEU A 10 -2.08 -16.12 10.47
C LEU A 10 -3.41 -16.68 10.98
N ARG A 11 -4.27 -17.18 10.07
CA ARG A 11 -5.51 -17.86 10.48
C ARG A 11 -5.24 -19.15 11.26
N ALA A 12 -4.14 -19.85 10.95
CA ALA A 12 -3.74 -21.05 11.68
C ALA A 12 -3.03 -20.74 13.00
N GLN A 13 -2.28 -19.64 13.08
CA GLN A 13 -1.45 -19.25 14.24
C GLN A 13 -1.58 -17.74 14.52
N PRO A 14 -2.71 -17.27 15.08
CA PRO A 14 -3.00 -15.85 15.22
C PRO A 14 -2.08 -15.13 16.22
N ASP A 15 -1.48 -15.83 17.18
CA ASP A 15 -0.59 -15.23 18.19
C ASP A 15 0.84 -15.00 17.66
N ASP A 16 1.18 -15.53 16.48
CA ASP A 16 2.53 -15.53 15.90
C ASP A 16 2.75 -14.45 14.82
N VAL A 17 1.92 -13.40 14.82
CA VAL A 17 1.89 -12.37 13.76
C VAL A 17 3.28 -11.79 13.47
N ASP A 18 4.02 -11.35 14.49
CA ASP A 18 5.33 -10.72 14.30
C ASP A 18 6.35 -11.70 13.69
N ARG A 19 6.37 -12.95 14.16
CA ARG A 19 7.26 -13.99 13.63
C ARG A 19 6.95 -14.30 12.17
N LEU A 20 5.67 -14.46 11.82
CA LEU A 20 5.22 -14.75 10.47
C LEU A 20 5.51 -13.58 9.52
N MET A 21 5.26 -12.34 9.95
CA MET A 21 5.53 -11.15 9.15
C MET A 21 7.04 -10.98 8.88
N ARG A 22 7.88 -11.18 9.90
CA ARG A 22 9.35 -11.14 9.72
C ARG A 22 9.84 -12.21 8.75
N ALA A 23 9.30 -13.42 8.83
CA ALA A 23 9.62 -14.48 7.88
C ALA A 23 9.18 -14.13 6.45
N ALA A 24 8.01 -13.50 6.28
CA ALA A 24 7.52 -13.01 4.99
C ALA A 24 8.45 -11.96 4.39
N CYS A 25 8.83 -10.96 5.19
CA CYS A 25 9.75 -9.89 4.81
C CYS A 25 11.13 -10.44 4.42
N ALA A 26 11.65 -11.41 5.19
CA ALA A 26 12.92 -12.05 4.87
C ALA A 26 12.85 -12.84 3.55
N ALA A 27 11.73 -13.50 3.26
CA ALA A 27 11.52 -14.21 2.00
C ALA A 27 11.46 -13.27 0.81
N LEU A 28 10.76 -12.13 0.91
CA LEU A 28 10.74 -11.11 -0.15
C LEU A 28 12.14 -10.58 -0.44
N ARG A 29 12.92 -10.29 0.61
CA ARG A 29 14.28 -9.77 0.44
C ARG A 29 15.21 -10.77 -0.23
N ALA A 30 15.06 -12.06 0.09
CA ALA A 30 15.86 -13.13 -0.49
C ALA A 30 15.54 -13.37 -1.97
N GLN A 31 14.31 -13.11 -2.38
CA GLN A 31 13.83 -13.29 -3.76
C GLN A 31 12.97 -12.08 -4.18
N PRO A 32 13.59 -10.95 -4.53
CA PRO A 32 12.86 -9.76 -4.94
C PRO A 32 12.04 -10.03 -6.21
N GLU A 33 10.80 -9.55 -6.22
CA GLU A 33 9.95 -9.59 -7.41
C GLU A 33 10.48 -8.64 -8.49
N ALA A 34 10.28 -9.01 -9.75
CA ALA A 34 10.66 -8.16 -10.88
C ALA A 34 9.78 -6.90 -10.90
N LEU A 35 10.42 -5.74 -11.01
CA LEU A 35 9.71 -4.46 -11.10
C LEU A 35 8.90 -4.42 -12.39
N SER A 36 7.65 -3.97 -12.28
CA SER A 36 6.73 -3.82 -13.40
C SER A 36 6.10 -2.44 -13.38
N PRO A 37 6.02 -1.74 -14.52
CA PRO A 37 5.31 -0.48 -14.62
C PRO A 37 3.88 -0.58 -14.10
N PRO A 38 3.34 0.47 -13.45
CA PRO A 38 1.96 0.48 -13.00
C PRO A 38 0.99 0.30 -14.19
N ASP A 39 -0.02 -0.55 -14.00
CA ASP A 39 -1.10 -0.71 -14.97
C ASP A 39 -2.02 0.52 -14.93
N THR A 40 -1.77 1.47 -15.82
CA THR A 40 -2.54 2.71 -15.95
C THR A 40 -4.04 2.46 -16.19
N ALA A 41 -4.40 1.40 -16.91
CA ALA A 41 -5.80 1.08 -17.18
C ALA A 41 -6.49 0.57 -15.90
N ALA A 42 -5.84 -0.32 -15.15
CA ALA A 42 -6.33 -0.81 -13.87
C ALA A 42 -6.44 0.31 -12.83
N LEU A 43 -5.44 1.20 -12.75
CA LEU A 43 -5.48 2.36 -11.86
C LEU A 43 -6.63 3.30 -12.20
N ARG A 44 -6.87 3.56 -13.49
CA ARG A 44 -8.01 4.38 -13.94
C ARG A 44 -9.35 3.73 -13.58
N ALA A 45 -9.48 2.41 -13.74
CA ALA A 45 -10.68 1.67 -13.34
C ALA A 45 -10.94 1.77 -11.82
N GLY A 46 -9.88 1.69 -11.01
CA GLY A 46 -9.96 1.92 -9.56
C GLY A 46 -10.39 3.33 -9.19
N LEU A 47 -9.81 4.36 -9.82
CA LEU A 47 -10.18 5.76 -9.57
C LEU A 47 -11.64 6.05 -9.99
N ALA A 48 -12.12 5.42 -11.06
CA ALA A 48 -13.51 5.52 -11.52
C ALA A 48 -14.52 4.91 -10.52
N ARG A 49 -14.08 4.10 -9.55
CA ARG A 49 -14.92 3.63 -8.44
C ARG A 49 -15.17 4.70 -7.38
N ILE A 50 -14.32 5.74 -7.35
CA ILE A 50 -14.34 6.83 -6.36
C ILE A 50 -15.01 8.08 -6.93
N ALA A 51 -14.68 8.47 -8.17
CA ALA A 51 -15.27 9.62 -8.84
C ALA A 51 -15.31 9.45 -10.36
N ASP A 52 -16.35 10.01 -10.99
CA ASP A 52 -16.56 9.93 -12.45
C ASP A 52 -15.55 10.75 -13.26
N ALA A 53 -14.96 11.80 -12.67
CA ALA A 53 -13.99 12.69 -13.31
C ALA A 53 -13.07 13.40 -12.30
N GLY A 54 -12.04 14.09 -12.80
CA GLY A 54 -11.18 14.97 -12.00
C GLY A 54 -9.97 14.31 -11.32
N LEU A 55 -9.75 13.02 -11.54
CA LEU A 55 -8.65 12.25 -10.94
C LEU A 55 -7.49 11.94 -11.90
N GLU A 56 -7.50 12.45 -13.13
CA GLU A 56 -6.39 12.25 -14.08
C GLU A 56 -5.04 12.78 -13.54
N PRO A 57 -4.95 13.94 -12.85
CA PRO A 57 -3.69 14.36 -12.24
C PRO A 57 -3.17 13.41 -11.16
N VAL A 58 -4.07 12.72 -10.44
CA VAL A 58 -3.70 11.71 -9.44
C VAL A 58 -3.16 10.47 -10.14
N LEU A 59 -3.82 10.02 -11.21
CA LEU A 59 -3.35 8.90 -12.02
C LEU A 59 -1.93 9.17 -12.55
N GLN A 60 -1.71 10.33 -13.18
CA GLN A 60 -0.41 10.73 -13.69
C GLN A 60 0.64 10.69 -12.57
N ARG A 61 0.34 11.27 -11.41
CA ARG A 61 1.24 11.30 -10.26
C ARG A 61 1.60 9.89 -9.75
N LEU A 62 0.64 8.96 -9.71
CA LEU A 62 0.87 7.58 -9.27
C LEU A 62 1.75 6.79 -10.22
N VAL A 63 1.65 7.05 -11.53
CA VAL A 63 2.48 6.45 -12.58
C VAL A 63 3.90 7.04 -12.56
N GLU A 64 4.02 8.36 -12.47
CA GLU A 64 5.31 9.06 -12.45
C GLU A 64 6.14 8.78 -11.19
N ASP A 65 5.51 8.46 -10.06
CA ASP A 65 6.22 8.10 -8.82
C ASP A 65 7.00 6.78 -8.94
N ALA A 66 6.54 5.85 -9.79
CA ALA A 66 7.13 4.52 -9.93
C ALA A 66 7.03 4.04 -11.39
N PRO A 67 7.66 4.71 -12.37
CA PRO A 67 7.43 4.46 -13.79
C PRO A 67 7.83 3.05 -14.24
N ALA A 68 8.81 2.45 -13.56
CA ALA A 68 9.27 1.08 -13.80
C ALA A 68 8.71 0.07 -12.77
N GLY A 69 7.85 0.51 -11.85
CA GLY A 69 7.51 -0.21 -10.63
C GLY A 69 8.34 0.23 -9.43
N SER A 70 8.03 -0.30 -8.24
CA SER A 70 8.69 0.06 -6.99
C SER A 70 9.24 -1.16 -6.24
N ALA A 71 10.44 -1.01 -5.67
CA ALA A 71 11.00 -1.98 -4.72
C ALA A 71 10.13 -2.22 -3.48
N THR A 72 9.12 -1.38 -3.23
CA THR A 72 8.18 -1.53 -2.11
C THR A 72 6.87 -2.22 -2.48
N ASP A 73 6.62 -2.55 -3.76
CA ASP A 73 5.34 -3.11 -4.22
C ASP A 73 5.00 -4.44 -3.52
N ALA A 74 5.96 -5.36 -3.44
CA ALA A 74 5.76 -6.65 -2.78
C ALA A 74 5.55 -6.48 -1.26
N LEU A 75 6.29 -5.57 -0.62
CA LEU A 75 6.12 -5.29 0.81
C LEU A 75 4.75 -4.64 1.09
N ALA A 76 4.30 -3.72 0.24
CA ALA A 76 2.99 -3.10 0.36
C ALA A 76 1.86 -4.14 0.28
N ALA A 77 1.99 -5.15 -0.58
CA ALA A 77 1.04 -6.25 -0.67
C ALA A 77 1.02 -7.13 0.59
N LEU A 78 2.14 -7.27 1.30
CA LEU A 78 2.22 -7.99 2.59
C LEU A 78 1.68 -7.17 3.77
N LEU A 79 2.05 -5.88 3.85
CA LEU A 79 1.70 -5.05 5.00
C LEU A 79 0.25 -4.56 4.95
N ARG A 80 -0.31 -4.34 3.76
CA ARG A 80 -1.65 -3.78 3.59
C ARG A 80 -2.54 -4.62 2.65
N PRO A 81 -2.70 -5.92 2.92
CA PRO A 81 -3.66 -6.72 2.17
C PRO A 81 -5.09 -6.27 2.52
N PRO A 82 -6.06 -6.37 1.60
CA PRO A 82 -7.43 -5.92 1.84
C PRO A 82 -8.17 -6.70 2.94
N GLU A 83 -7.66 -7.86 3.34
CA GLU A 83 -8.28 -8.74 4.34
C GLU A 83 -7.81 -8.45 5.78
N LEU A 84 -6.67 -7.76 5.94
CA LEU A 84 -6.06 -7.51 7.26
C LEU A 84 -5.85 -6.02 7.48
N ALA A 85 -5.82 -5.62 8.75
CA ALA A 85 -5.43 -4.29 9.17
C ALA A 85 -4.62 -4.40 10.46
N TRP A 86 -3.63 -3.53 10.60
CA TRP A 86 -2.72 -3.51 11.74
C TRP A 86 -2.78 -2.16 12.46
N ASP A 87 -2.21 -2.12 13.67
CA ASP A 87 -1.81 -0.85 14.24
C ASP A 87 -0.71 -0.24 13.37
N GLU A 88 -0.81 1.06 13.09
CA GLU A 88 0.17 1.73 12.23
C GLU A 88 1.58 1.73 12.80
N ALA A 89 1.73 1.82 14.13
CA ALA A 89 3.04 1.71 14.75
C ALA A 89 3.68 0.35 14.45
N GLN A 90 2.88 -0.72 14.38
CA GLN A 90 3.34 -2.04 14.02
C GLN A 90 3.68 -2.17 12.53
N GLU A 91 2.90 -1.56 11.63
CA GLU A 91 3.24 -1.51 10.20
C GLU A 91 4.59 -0.82 9.97
N ILE A 92 4.79 0.33 10.62
CA ILE A 92 6.03 1.10 10.53
C ILE A 92 7.21 0.31 11.10
N ASP A 93 7.02 -0.37 12.23
CA ASP A 93 8.03 -1.21 12.88
C ASP A 93 8.48 -2.39 12.00
N TRP A 94 7.59 -2.98 11.20
CA TRP A 94 7.99 -3.97 10.20
C TRP A 94 8.64 -3.34 8.97
N ALA A 95 8.10 -2.23 8.48
CA ALA A 95 8.64 -1.52 7.32
C ALA A 95 10.07 -1.02 7.56
N VAL A 96 10.37 -0.48 8.74
CA VAL A 96 11.71 0.03 9.08
C VAL A 96 12.74 -1.10 9.12
N ARG A 97 12.40 -2.27 9.69
CA ARG A 97 13.32 -3.42 9.70
C ARG A 97 13.57 -3.98 8.32
N HIS A 98 12.54 -4.02 7.47
CA HIS A 98 12.71 -4.41 6.07
C HIS A 98 13.61 -3.41 5.34
N TRP A 99 13.36 -2.10 5.52
CA TRP A 99 14.19 -1.04 4.95
C TRP A 99 15.65 -1.14 5.38
N GLU A 100 15.93 -1.29 6.68
CA GLU A 100 17.30 -1.44 7.20
C GLU A 100 18.01 -2.65 6.58
N ALA A 101 17.30 -3.79 6.45
CA ALA A 101 17.85 -5.01 5.89
C ALA A 101 18.13 -4.88 4.37
N CYS A 102 17.24 -4.24 3.61
CA CYS A 102 17.45 -3.98 2.18
C CYS A 102 18.56 -2.94 1.95
N ARG A 103 18.61 -1.90 2.77
CA ARG A 103 19.67 -0.88 2.74
C ARG A 103 21.04 -1.51 2.99
N ALA A 104 21.16 -2.33 4.04
CA ALA A 104 22.40 -3.03 4.35
C ALA A 104 22.84 -4.01 3.24
N ALA A 105 21.89 -4.55 2.47
CA ALA A 105 22.15 -5.44 1.35
C ALA A 105 22.39 -4.71 0.01
N GLY A 106 22.32 -3.38 -0.03
CA GLY A 106 22.46 -2.60 -1.27
C GLY A 106 21.32 -2.80 -2.27
N GLN A 107 20.12 -3.16 -1.79
CA GLN A 107 18.95 -3.48 -2.63
C GLN A 107 18.02 -2.29 -2.88
N LEU A 108 18.38 -1.10 -2.41
CA LEU A 108 17.60 0.12 -2.55
C LEU A 108 18.34 1.12 -3.44
N ASP A 109 17.60 1.93 -4.19
CA ASP A 109 18.16 3.10 -4.85
C ASP A 109 18.64 4.14 -3.82
N GLU A 110 19.43 5.12 -4.26
CA GLU A 110 20.07 6.11 -3.38
C GLU A 110 19.04 6.89 -2.53
N ALA A 111 17.93 7.31 -3.13
CA ALA A 111 16.91 8.09 -2.45
C ALA A 111 16.20 7.27 -1.36
N LEU A 112 15.78 6.04 -1.72
CA LEU A 112 15.15 5.12 -0.79
C LEU A 112 16.11 4.65 0.31
N ALA A 113 17.40 4.50 0.02
CA ALA A 113 18.41 4.10 1.00
C ALA A 113 18.73 5.22 2.01
N ALA A 114 18.69 6.48 1.57
CA ALA A 114 19.07 7.63 2.37
C ALA A 114 18.03 8.02 3.42
N ASP A 115 16.73 7.84 3.13
CA ASP A 115 15.64 8.31 3.99
C ASP A 115 14.52 7.27 4.13
N PHE A 116 14.24 6.86 5.38
CA PHE A 116 13.12 5.99 5.68
C PHE A 116 11.76 6.66 5.41
N GLY A 117 11.64 7.98 5.60
CA GLY A 117 10.39 8.71 5.31
C GLY A 117 10.02 8.61 3.83
N GLU A 118 11.01 8.73 2.95
CA GLU A 118 10.89 8.54 1.51
C GLU A 118 10.53 7.07 1.16
N TYR A 119 11.17 6.10 1.82
CA TYR A 119 10.82 4.68 1.70
C TYR A 119 9.38 4.37 2.13
N TRP A 120 8.97 4.90 3.28
CA TRP A 120 7.61 4.74 3.81
C TRP A 120 6.59 5.38 2.86
N ARG A 121 6.85 6.59 2.39
CA ARG A 121 5.97 7.26 1.43
C ARG A 121 5.83 6.46 0.14
N ARG A 122 6.93 5.91 -0.40
CA ARG A 122 6.89 5.04 -1.58
C ARG A 122 6.05 3.78 -1.31
N LEU A 123 6.19 3.15 -0.14
CA LEU A 123 5.39 2.01 0.30
C LEU A 123 3.90 2.34 0.35
N GLU A 124 3.52 3.49 0.92
CA GLU A 124 2.12 3.90 1.00
C GLU A 124 1.50 4.10 -0.39
N TRP A 125 2.27 4.63 -1.34
CA TRP A 125 1.81 4.84 -2.71
C TRP A 125 1.77 3.54 -3.51
N SER A 126 2.67 2.60 -3.23
CA SER A 126 2.58 1.22 -3.73
C SER A 126 1.33 0.51 -3.24
N ALA A 127 1.01 0.65 -1.95
CA ALA A 127 -0.24 0.13 -1.40
C ALA A 127 -1.46 0.77 -2.08
N LEU A 128 -1.45 2.10 -2.26
CA LEU A 128 -2.52 2.83 -2.94
C LEU A 128 -2.73 2.35 -4.38
N ARG A 129 -1.66 2.17 -5.17
CA ARG A 129 -1.75 1.62 -6.53
C ARG A 129 -2.42 0.25 -6.52
N ARG A 130 -2.00 -0.64 -5.61
CA ARG A 130 -2.59 -1.98 -5.45
C ARG A 130 -4.06 -1.91 -5.03
N HIS A 131 -4.40 -1.04 -4.07
CA HIS A 131 -5.78 -0.89 -3.60
C HIS A 131 -6.71 -0.39 -4.70
N LEU A 132 -6.26 0.56 -5.53
CA LEU A 132 -7.02 1.02 -6.69
C LEU A 132 -7.23 -0.09 -7.72
N LEU A 133 -6.18 -0.87 -8.01
CA LEU A 133 -6.31 -2.04 -8.89
C LEU A 133 -7.37 -3.03 -8.38
N LEU A 134 -7.34 -3.36 -7.08
CA LEU A 134 -8.31 -4.28 -6.47
C LEU A 134 -9.73 -3.69 -6.44
N LEU A 135 -9.88 -2.38 -6.21
CA LEU A 135 -11.17 -1.69 -6.31
C LEU A 135 -11.74 -1.78 -7.73
N GLY A 136 -10.92 -1.57 -8.76
CA GLY A 136 -11.32 -1.70 -10.16
C GLY A 136 -11.76 -3.11 -10.53
N GLN A 137 -11.24 -4.12 -9.83
CA GLN A 137 -11.59 -5.54 -9.99
C GLN A 137 -12.83 -5.98 -9.20
N GLY A 138 -13.41 -5.10 -8.38
CA GLY A 138 -14.59 -5.44 -7.56
C GLY A 138 -14.27 -6.39 -6.40
N HIS A 139 -13.12 -6.20 -5.75
CA HIS A 139 -12.73 -7.00 -4.59
C HIS A 139 -13.78 -6.95 -3.46
N ALA A 140 -14.02 -8.08 -2.79
CA ALA A 140 -15.07 -8.21 -1.79
C ALA A 140 -14.93 -7.24 -0.61
N ASP A 141 -13.71 -6.99 -0.14
CA ASP A 141 -13.39 -6.03 0.93
C ASP A 141 -13.32 -4.55 0.46
N GLU A 142 -14.25 -4.12 -0.42
CA GLU A 142 -14.30 -2.77 -0.99
C GLU A 142 -14.22 -1.67 0.08
N ARG A 143 -14.98 -1.82 1.19
CA ARG A 143 -14.99 -0.82 2.27
C ARG A 143 -13.62 -0.65 2.92
N ARG A 144 -12.85 -1.73 3.11
CA ARG A 144 -11.51 -1.65 3.70
C ARG A 144 -10.53 -1.01 2.73
N LEU A 145 -10.63 -1.34 1.45
CA LEU A 145 -9.84 -0.70 0.39
C LEU A 145 -10.09 0.81 0.36
N LEU A 146 -11.36 1.25 0.36
CA LEU A 146 -11.72 2.67 0.39
C LEU A 146 -11.17 3.38 1.63
N ALA A 147 -11.21 2.72 2.79
CA ALA A 147 -10.62 3.25 4.02
C ALA A 147 -9.09 3.44 3.92
N HIS A 148 -8.37 2.50 3.32
CA HIS A 148 -6.94 2.67 3.06
C HIS A 148 -6.67 3.82 2.07
N VAL A 149 -7.49 3.95 1.02
CA VAL A 149 -7.39 5.06 0.07
C VAL A 149 -7.63 6.41 0.75
N ALA A 150 -8.65 6.51 1.61
CA ALA A 150 -8.92 7.71 2.41
C ALA A 150 -7.73 8.05 3.33
N LYS A 151 -7.18 7.05 4.03
CA LYS A 151 -6.04 7.24 4.94
C LYS A 151 -4.79 7.73 4.19
N THR A 152 -4.43 7.12 3.06
CA THR A 152 -3.24 7.51 2.29
C THR A 152 -3.44 8.88 1.63
N SER A 153 -4.59 9.13 0.99
CA SER A 153 -4.86 10.41 0.33
C SER A 153 -4.90 11.59 1.29
N SER A 154 -5.25 11.37 2.56
CA SER A 154 -5.27 12.39 3.60
C SER A 154 -3.89 12.89 4.03
N ARG A 155 -2.83 12.10 3.80
CA ARG A 155 -1.46 12.42 4.26
C ARG A 155 -0.66 13.24 3.26
N TYR A 156 -0.91 13.04 1.97
CA TYR A 156 -0.05 13.56 0.92
C TYR A 156 -0.75 14.68 0.16
N VAL A 157 -0.16 15.88 0.19
CA VAL A 157 -0.66 17.04 -0.55
C VAL A 157 -0.80 16.75 -2.05
N ALA A 158 0.11 15.94 -2.61
CA ALA A 158 0.06 15.50 -4.00
C ALA A 158 -1.21 14.68 -4.35
N LEU A 159 -1.90 14.14 -3.34
CA LEU A 159 -3.13 13.36 -3.47
C LEU A 159 -4.39 14.17 -3.06
N ALA A 160 -4.28 15.49 -2.89
CA ALA A 160 -5.40 16.33 -2.48
C ALA A 160 -6.67 16.19 -3.36
N PRO A 161 -6.60 16.06 -4.70
CA PRO A 161 -7.80 15.81 -5.50
C PRO A 161 -8.49 14.48 -5.14
N LEU A 162 -7.72 13.42 -4.86
CA LEU A 162 -8.24 12.12 -4.42
C LEU A 162 -8.90 12.23 -3.05
N LYS A 163 -8.26 12.92 -2.11
CA LYS A 163 -8.83 13.18 -0.77
C LYS A 163 -10.20 13.85 -0.89
N ARG A 164 -10.31 14.93 -1.67
CA ARG A 164 -11.56 15.67 -1.86
C ARG A 164 -12.66 14.82 -2.50
N ALA A 165 -12.31 13.99 -3.47
CA ALA A 165 -13.23 13.05 -4.08
C ALA A 165 -13.75 12.02 -3.06
N MET A 166 -12.84 11.47 -2.24
CA MET A 166 -13.18 10.55 -1.16
C MET A 166 -14.08 11.22 -0.11
N GLU A 167 -13.78 12.45 0.33
CA GLU A 167 -14.62 13.20 1.29
C GLU A 167 -16.04 13.45 0.75
N SER A 168 -16.14 13.76 -0.55
CA SER A 168 -17.41 13.99 -1.22
C SER A 168 -18.25 12.70 -1.34
N ARG A 169 -17.61 11.55 -1.59
CA ARG A 169 -18.30 10.29 -1.90
C ARG A 169 -18.50 9.38 -0.69
N HIS A 170 -17.58 9.45 0.27
CA HIS A 170 -17.46 8.60 1.45
C HIS A 170 -17.11 9.44 2.70
N PRO A 171 -17.95 10.43 3.08
CA PRO A 171 -17.67 11.29 4.23
C PRO A 171 -17.50 10.51 5.54
N GLU A 172 -18.13 9.34 5.66
CA GLU A 172 -18.03 8.46 6.83
C GLU A 172 -16.61 7.96 7.11
N LEU A 173 -15.72 7.96 6.12
CA LEU A 173 -14.32 7.56 6.26
C LEU A 173 -13.42 8.67 6.82
N PHE A 174 -13.97 9.88 7.01
CA PHE A 174 -13.25 11.07 7.50
C PHE A 174 -13.75 11.56 8.86
N GLU A 175 -14.72 10.86 9.46
CA GLU A 175 -15.22 11.19 10.79
C GLU A 175 -14.17 10.89 11.87
N LEU A 176 -14.13 11.75 12.90
CA LEU A 176 -13.27 11.56 14.07
C LEU A 176 -13.58 10.22 14.74
N GLY A 177 -12.57 9.35 14.85
CA GLY A 177 -12.69 8.04 15.48
C GLY A 177 -12.92 6.87 14.52
N PHE A 178 -12.98 7.09 13.20
CA PHE A 178 -12.99 6.00 12.23
C PHE A 178 -11.74 5.11 12.38
N SER A 179 -11.97 3.82 12.59
CA SER A 179 -10.93 2.79 12.70
C SER A 179 -11.36 1.56 11.92
N LEU A 180 -10.38 0.88 11.31
CA LEU A 180 -10.56 -0.41 10.66
C LEU A 180 -10.48 -1.61 11.62
N ARG A 181 -10.21 -1.34 12.91
CA ARG A 181 -10.25 -2.30 14.02
C ARG A 181 -11.67 -2.47 14.55
#